data_AF-A0AAW7CSE4-F1
#
_entry.id   AF-A0AAW7CSE4-F1
#
_cell.length_a   1.000
_cell.length_b   1.000
_cell.length_c   1.000
_cell.angle_alpha   90.00
_cell.angle_beta   90.00
_cell.angle_gamma   90.00
#
_symmetry.space_group_name_H-M   'P 1'
#
loop_
_entity.id
_entity.type
_entity.pdbx_description
1 polymer ?
#
loop_
_entity_poly.entity_id
_entity_poly.type
_entity_poly.pdbx_seq_one_letter_code
_entity_poly.pdbx_strand_id
1 'polypeptide(L)' 'MIKLEINNAEYIAQLEEARLSADNPYGYLFMDIIFSDPKFDENTFEMKNVRREPMRTYMTEDVARDLFEKLKVYINHKKQ' A
#
# COMPACT_ATOMS: atom_id res chain seq x y z
N MET A 1 -9.93 -28.42 -19.46
CA MET A 1 -9.49 -27.01 -19.54
C MET A 1 -10.37 -26.23 -18.56
N ILE A 2 -9.89 -26.00 -17.34
CA ILE A 2 -10.65 -25.24 -16.34
C ILE A 2 -10.56 -23.78 -16.77
N LYS A 3 -11.69 -23.19 -17.18
CA LYS A 3 -11.80 -21.74 -17.28
C LYS A 3 -11.73 -21.21 -15.85
N LEU A 4 -10.57 -20.72 -15.42
CA LEU A 4 -10.53 -19.84 -14.25
C LEU A 4 -11.32 -18.59 -14.66
N GLU A 5 -12.48 -18.40 -14.06
CA GLU A 5 -13.12 -17.09 -14.03
C GLU A 5 -12.24 -16.21 -13.15
N ILE A 6 -11.27 -15.57 -13.78
CA ILE A 6 -10.31 -14.68 -13.14
C ILE A 6 -11.11 -13.48 -12.62
N ASN A 7 -11.28 -13.41 -11.31
CA ASN A 7 -12.03 -12.35 -10.67
C ASN A 7 -11.14 -11.10 -10.63
N ASN A 8 -11.49 -10.04 -11.35
CA ASN A 8 -10.65 -8.83 -11.48
C ASN A 8 -10.25 -8.18 -10.13
N ALA A 9 -10.96 -8.49 -9.05
CA ALA A 9 -10.58 -8.11 -7.69
C ALA A 9 -9.22 -8.69 -7.23
N GLU A 10 -8.77 -9.79 -7.83
CA GLU A 10 -7.51 -10.49 -7.52
C GLU A 10 -6.25 -9.72 -7.96
N TYR A 11 -6.36 -8.56 -8.61
CA TYR A 11 -5.20 -7.77 -9.06
C TYR A 11 -5.19 -6.34 -8.53
N ILE A 12 -6.07 -6.01 -7.57
CA ILE A 12 -6.08 -4.68 -6.97
C ILE A 12 -4.91 -4.57 -6.00
N ALA A 13 -4.03 -3.59 -6.24
CA ALA A 13 -2.92 -3.28 -5.37
C ALA A 13 -3.40 -3.02 -3.94
N GLN A 14 -2.75 -3.69 -3.01
CA GLN A 14 -3.08 -3.70 -1.60
C GLN A 14 -2.19 -2.72 -0.86
N LEU A 15 -2.78 -1.78 -0.10
CA LEU A 15 -2.00 -0.96 0.81
C LEU A 15 -1.43 -1.83 1.93
N GLU A 16 -0.12 -1.77 2.12
CA GLU A 16 0.63 -2.55 3.13
C GLU A 16 1.07 -1.67 4.29
N GLU A 17 1.63 -0.50 3.97
CA GLU A 17 2.33 0.33 4.94
C GLU A 17 2.39 1.78 4.47
N ALA A 18 2.33 2.71 5.43
CA ALA A 18 2.66 4.11 5.21
C ALA A 18 3.70 4.52 6.27
N ARG A 19 4.69 5.32 5.87
CA ARG A 19 5.72 5.88 6.76
C ARG A 19 5.78 7.39 6.54
N LEU A 20 5.73 8.15 7.62
CA LEU A 20 5.83 9.60 7.59
C LEU A 20 7.17 10.01 8.22
N SER A 21 8.00 10.73 7.46
CA SER A 21 9.24 11.31 7.98
C SER A 21 8.96 12.69 8.54
N ALA A 22 9.29 12.91 9.81
CA ALA A 22 9.05 14.17 10.53
C ALA A 22 10.23 15.16 10.47
N ASP A 23 11.41 14.71 10.06
CA ASP A 23 12.64 15.52 10.05
C ASP A 23 12.86 16.15 8.68
N ASN A 24 12.09 17.20 8.36
CA ASN A 24 12.35 18.03 7.19
C ASN A 24 12.10 19.51 7.50
N PRO A 25 13.07 20.41 7.25
CA PRO A 25 12.80 21.84 7.35
C PRO A 25 11.78 22.26 6.27
N TYR A 26 11.02 23.32 6.54
CA TYR A 26 10.06 24.00 5.64
C TYR A 26 8.60 23.51 5.58
N GLY A 27 8.05 22.91 6.64
CA GLY A 27 6.59 22.66 6.71
C GLY A 27 6.07 21.66 5.67
N TYR A 28 6.97 20.89 5.04
CA TYR A 28 6.68 19.77 4.15
C TYR A 28 7.22 18.49 4.77
N LEU A 29 6.45 17.42 4.73
CA LEU A 29 6.87 16.09 5.17
C LEU A 29 6.96 15.13 3.99
N PHE A 30 7.91 14.18 4.08
CA PHE A 30 7.99 13.06 3.15
C PHE A 30 7.15 11.90 3.65
N MET A 31 6.42 11.27 2.74
CA MET A 31 5.67 10.04 3.00
C MET A 31 6.10 8.95 2.03
N ASP A 32 6.47 7.80 2.56
CA ASP A 32 6.66 6.57 1.79
C ASP A 32 5.41 5.70 1.93
N ILE A 33 4.78 5.35 0.80
CA ILE A 33 3.61 4.48 0.74
C ILE A 33 4.01 3.18 0.06
N ILE A 34 3.74 2.05 0.72
CA ILE A 34 4.09 0.72 0.22
C ILE A 34 2.82 -0.04 -0.12
N PHE A 35 2.74 -0.49 -1.36
CA PHE A 35 1.69 -1.36 -1.85
C PHE A 35 2.25 -2.76 -2.11
N SER A 36 1.36 -3.75 -2.19
CA SER A 36 1.65 -5.07 -2.73
C SER A 36 0.69 -5.41 -3.86
N ASP A 37 1.16 -6.15 -4.85
CA ASP A 37 0.33 -6.69 -5.92
C ASP A 37 0.06 -8.16 -5.65
N PRO A 38 -1.21 -8.60 -5.63
CA PRO A 38 -1.49 -10.02 -5.63
C PRO A 38 -1.07 -10.61 -6.98
N LYS A 39 -0.27 -11.66 -6.93
CA LYS A 39 0.28 -12.36 -8.08
C LYS A 39 0.10 -13.85 -7.88
N PHE A 40 -0.42 -14.51 -8.91
CA PHE A 40 -0.52 -15.96 -8.94
C PHE A 40 0.88 -16.59 -9.06
N ASP A 41 1.22 -17.49 -8.15
CA ASP A 41 2.45 -18.28 -8.21
C ASP A 41 2.14 -19.63 -8.84
N GLU A 42 2.55 -19.81 -10.11
CA GLU A 42 2.31 -21.04 -10.89
C GLU A 42 2.97 -22.29 -10.31
N ASN A 43 4.03 -22.15 -9.47
CA ASN A 43 4.70 -23.30 -8.88
C ASN A 43 3.94 -23.83 -7.66
N THR A 44 3.30 -22.94 -6.91
CA THR A 44 2.54 -23.29 -5.70
C THR A 44 1.03 -23.33 -5.92
N PHE A 45 0.55 -22.82 -7.06
CA PHE A 45 -0.87 -22.62 -7.37
C PHE A 45 -1.60 -21.74 -6.33
N GLU A 46 -0.88 -20.82 -5.69
CA GLU A 46 -1.37 -19.92 -4.65
C GLU A 46 -1.23 -18.45 -5.07
N MET A 47 -2.12 -17.61 -4.55
CA MET A 47 -1.99 -16.15 -4.68
C MET A 47 -1.03 -15.62 -3.62
N LYS A 48 -0.03 -14.83 -4.05
CA LYS A 48 0.94 -14.19 -3.15
C LYS A 48 0.98 -12.70 -3.39
N ASN A 49 1.06 -11.93 -2.30
CA ASN A 49 1.24 -10.48 -2.39
C ASN A 49 2.72 -10.14 -2.54
N VAL A 50 3.08 -9.51 -3.66
CA VAL A 50 4.45 -9.07 -3.95
C VAL A 50 4.55 -7.59 -3.60
N ARG A 51 5.37 -7.24 -2.59
CA ARG A 51 5.59 -5.84 -2.19
C ARG A 51 6.28 -5.06 -3.32
N ARG A 52 5.76 -3.87 -3.61
CA ARG A 52 6.39 -2.88 -4.49
C ARG A 52 7.50 -2.11 -3.75
N GLU A 53 8.37 -1.48 -4.53
CA GLU A 53 9.26 -0.45 -4.01
C GLU A 53 8.46 0.70 -3.38
N PRO A 54 8.94 1.30 -2.28
CA PRO A 54 8.25 2.41 -1.63
C PRO A 54 8.03 3.60 -2.58
N MET A 55 6.77 4.04 -2.69
CA MET A 55 6.44 5.24 -3.43
C MET A 55 6.59 6.45 -2.51
N ARG A 56 7.65 7.25 -2.75
CA ARG A 56 7.89 8.49 -2.01
C ARG A 56 7.13 9.65 -2.61
N THR A 57 6.43 10.39 -1.74
CA THR A 57 5.81 11.67 -2.06
C THR A 57 6.12 12.70 -0.97
N TYR A 58 5.85 13.97 -1.24
CA TYR A 58 5.96 15.06 -0.26
C TYR A 58 4.72 15.95 -0.33
N MET A 59 4.33 16.49 0.81
CA MET A 59 3.17 17.38 0.93
C MET A 59 3.31 18.24 2.19
N THR A 60 2.48 19.29 2.30
CA THR A 60 2.46 20.15 3.47
C THR A 60 2.15 19.35 4.73
N GLU A 61 2.68 19.78 5.87
CA GLU A 61 2.62 19.03 7.13
C GLU A 61 1.19 18.64 7.54
N ASP A 62 0.24 19.56 7.37
CA ASP A 62 -1.18 19.34 7.65
C ASP A 62 -1.77 18.21 6.79
N VAL A 63 -1.53 18.26 5.47
CA VAL A 63 -1.99 17.24 4.53
C VAL A 63 -1.30 15.89 4.80
N ALA A 64 0.00 15.91 5.11
CA ALA A 64 0.77 14.70 5.34
C ALA A 64 0.29 13.96 6.59
N ARG A 65 0.02 14.69 7.68
CA ARG A 65 -0.49 14.12 8.92
C ARG A 65 -1.92 13.61 8.78
N ASP A 66 -2.79 14.37 8.12
CA ASP A 66 -4.18 13.95 7.86
C ASP A 66 -4.25 12.67 7.02
N LEU A 67 -3.50 12.63 5.92
CA LEU A 67 -3.42 11.43 5.08
C LEU A 67 -2.84 10.24 5.87
N PHE A 68 -1.78 10.45 6.65
CA PHE A 68 -1.14 9.39 7.42
C PHE A 68 -2.10 8.73 8.43
N GLU A 69 -2.89 9.51 9.16
CA GLU A 69 -3.87 8.96 10.09
C GLU A 69 -4.98 8.19 9.37
N LYS A 70 -5.47 8.69 8.22
CA LYS A 70 -6.46 7.97 7.39
C LYS A 70 -5.92 6.63 6.90
N LEU A 71 -4.66 6.59 6.43
CA LEU A 71 -4.01 5.36 5.99
C LEU A 71 -3.80 4.38 7.17
N LYS A 72 -3.39 4.87 8.34
CA LYS A 72 -3.27 4.05 9.56
C LYS A 72 -4.58 3.40 9.95
N VAL A 73 -5.67 4.16 9.98
CA VAL A 73 -7.01 3.64 10.29
C VAL A 73 -7.41 2.55 9.30
N TYR A 74 -7.23 2.79 8.00
CA TYR A 74 -7.50 1.78 6.96
C TYR A 74 -6.69 0.50 7.17
N ILE A 75 -5.36 0.62 7.38
CA ILE A 75 -4.48 -0.53 7.58
C ILE A 75 -4.88 -1.33 8.82
N ASN A 76 -5.27 -0.65 9.91
CA ASN A 76 -5.71 -1.30 11.13
C ASN A 76 -7.03 -2.05 10.95
N HIS A 77 -8.00 -1.49 10.22
CA HIS A 77 -9.25 -2.19 9.89
C HIS A 77 -9.02 -3.41 9.00
N LYS A 78 -8.10 -3.32 8.02
CA LYS A 78 -7.76 -4.44 7.12
C LYS A 78 -7.11 -5.62 7.85
N LYS A 79 -6.46 -5.39 9.00
CA LYS A 79 -5.78 -6.44 9.79
C LYS A 79 -6.70 -7.18 10.77
N GLN A 80 -7.94 -6.74 10.96
CA GLN A 80 -8.97 -7.40 11.78
C GLN A 80 -9.78 -8.37 10.92
#